data_AF-A0A658K4T5-F1
#
_entry.id   AF-A0A658K4T5-F1
#
_cell.length_a   1.000
_cell.length_b   1.000
_cell.length_c   1.000
_cell.angle_alpha   90.00
_cell.angle_beta   90.00
_cell.angle_gamma   90.00
#
_symmetry.space_group_name_H-M   'P 1'
#
loop_
_entity.id
_entity.type
_entity.pdbx_description
1 polymer ?
#
loop_
_entity_poly.entity_id
_entity_poly.type
_entity_poly.pdbx_seq_one_letter_code
_entity_poly.pdbx_strand_id
1 'polypeptide(L)'
;MGNPADMQLMSGEVLKGHVESIARGIYDRDNPQSRELIADVNPTFNWVRLAQRVPVRIHLDSVPESVLLAAGMTCTVIVRPLDG
;
A
#
# COMPACT_ATOMS: atom_id res chain seq x y z
N MET A 1 12.16 -2.16 -8.28
CA MET A 1 12.19 -3.37 -7.41
C MET A 1 13.61 -3.50 -6.89
N GLY A 2 13.80 -4.00 -5.67
CA GLY A 2 15.11 -4.08 -5.02
C GLY A 2 15.60 -2.80 -4.36
N ASN A 3 14.81 -1.72 -4.37
CA ASN A 3 15.16 -0.50 -3.63
C ASN A 3 15.14 -0.80 -2.12
N PRO A 4 16.18 -0.39 -1.36
CA PRO A 4 16.22 -0.57 0.08
C PRO A 4 15.10 0.22 0.77
N ALA A 5 14.55 -0.38 1.82
CA ALA A 5 13.48 0.18 2.62
C ALA A 5 13.79 0.01 4.11
N ASP A 6 13.48 1.04 4.88
CA ASP A 6 13.46 1.00 6.33
C ASP A 6 12.01 0.97 6.81
N MET A 7 11.67 0.05 7.71
CA MET A 7 10.37 0.04 8.40
C MET A 7 10.57 0.41 9.86
N GLN A 8 10.08 1.58 10.24
CA GLN A 8 10.09 2.06 11.62
C GLN A 8 8.77 1.66 12.30
N LEU A 9 8.86 0.73 13.25
CA LEU A 9 7.73 0.32 14.06
C LEU A 9 7.33 1.44 15.02
N MET A 10 6.06 1.47 15.42
CA MET A 10 5.57 2.45 16.41
C MET A 10 6.21 2.26 17.80
N SER A 11 6.67 1.04 18.10
CA SER A 11 7.42 0.70 19.32
C SER A 11 8.87 1.23 19.32
N GLY A 12 9.36 1.72 18.17
CA GLY A 12 10.65 2.39 18.03
C GLY A 12 11.72 1.58 17.29
N GLU A 13 11.54 0.27 17.14
CA GLU A 13 12.48 -0.59 16.40
C GLU A 13 12.45 -0.28 14.89
N VAL A 14 13.61 -0.43 14.26
CA VAL A 14 13.77 -0.24 12.81
C VAL A 14 14.17 -1.56 12.18
N LEU A 15 13.37 -2.02 11.24
CA LEU A 15 13.63 -3.20 10.43
C LEU A 15 14.17 -2.77 9.06
N LYS A 16 14.98 -3.65 8.46
CA LYS A 16 15.53 -3.48 7.11
C LYS A 16 14.83 -4.41 6.13
N GLY A 17 14.65 -3.93 4.92
CA GLY A 17 14.01 -4.68 3.85
C GLY A 17 14.27 -4.08 2.48
N HIS A 18 13.58 -4.61 1.48
CA HIS A 18 13.61 -4.09 0.13
C HIS A 18 12.25 -4.21 -0.57
N VAL A 19 12.02 -3.38 -1.58
CA VAL A 19 10.79 -3.42 -2.38
C VAL A 19 10.77 -4.69 -3.23
N GLU A 20 9.95 -5.66 -2.83
CA GLU A 20 9.73 -6.91 -3.57
C GLU A 20 8.89 -6.65 -4.82
N SER A 21 7.75 -5.97 -4.68
CA SER A 21 6.87 -5.71 -5.82
C SER A 21 6.02 -4.45 -5.66
N ILE A 22 5.65 -3.87 -6.81
CA ILE A 22 4.71 -2.76 -6.92
C ILE A 22 3.59 -3.26 -7.82
N ALA A 23 2.35 -3.23 -7.34
CA ALA A 23 1.20 -3.66 -8.13
C ALA A 23 1.04 -2.76 -9.38
N ARG A 24 0.86 -3.39 -10.55
CA ARG A 24 0.75 -2.71 -11.86
C ARG A 24 -0.67 -2.25 -12.21
N GLY A 25 -1.66 -2.52 -11.36
CA GLY A 25 -3.05 -2.13 -11.56
C GLY A 25 -3.77 -1.96 -10.23
N ILE A 26 -4.69 -1.01 -10.18
CA ILE A 26 -5.58 -0.78 -9.04
C ILE A 26 -6.99 -0.99 -9.55
N TYR A 27 -7.75 -1.87 -8.88
CA TYR A 27 -9.18 -2.02 -9.15
C TYR A 27 -9.92 -0.94 -8.39
N ASP A 28 -10.56 -0.01 -9.10
CA ASP A 28 -11.43 0.99 -8.51
C ASP A 28 -12.71 0.33 -8.02
N ARG A 29 -12.79 0.11 -6.69
CA ARG A 29 -13.97 -0.51 -6.08
C ARG A 29 -15.17 0.45 -6.03
N ASP A 30 -14.94 1.75 -6.19
CA ASP A 30 -15.97 2.80 -6.15
C ASP A 30 -16.62 3.03 -7.54
N ASN A 31 -16.15 2.34 -8.58
CA ASN A 31 -16.72 2.40 -9.92
C ASN A 31 -16.96 0.99 -10.52
N PRO A 32 -17.85 0.17 -9.92
CA PRO A 32 -18.34 -1.01 -10.60
C PRO A 32 -19.01 -0.55 -11.90
N GLN A 33 -18.50 -1.00 -13.05
CA GLN A 33 -19.13 -0.76 -14.34
C GLN A 33 -20.61 -1.18 -14.22
N SER A 34 -21.52 -0.21 -14.31
CA SER A 34 -22.95 -0.46 -14.30
C SER A 34 -23.29 -1.23 -15.58
N ARG A 35 -23.31 -2.56 -15.46
CA ARG A 35 -23.68 -3.49 -16.53
C ARG A 35 -25.19 -3.68 -16.46
N GLU A 36 -25.96 -2.70 -16.93
CA GLU A 36 -27.27 -2.95 -17.57
C GLU A 36 -27.91 -1.65 -18.09
N LEU A 37 -28.55 -1.80 -19.25
CA LEU A 37 -29.04 -0.77 -20.17
C LEU A 37 -30.32 -0.05 -19.69
N ILE A 38 -30.33 0.62 -18.54
CA ILE A 38 -31.51 1.42 -18.14
C ILE A 38 -31.08 2.72 -17.43
N ALA A 39 -31.72 3.84 -17.79
CA ALA A 39 -31.45 5.15 -17.23
C ALA A 39 -31.92 5.23 -15.76
N ASP A 40 -30.99 5.24 -14.83
CA ASP A 40 -31.21 5.55 -13.42
C ASP A 40 -30.58 6.92 -13.10
N VAL A 41 -31.42 7.97 -13.08
CA VAL A 41 -30.99 9.34 -12.77
C VAL A 41 -31.09 9.52 -11.25
N ASN A 42 -30.01 9.19 -10.55
CA ASN A 42 -29.86 9.45 -9.13
C ASN A 42 -29.16 10.81 -8.93
N PRO A 43 -29.81 11.87 -8.38
CA PRO A 43 -29.27 13.23 -8.36
C PRO A 43 -28.29 13.46 -7.18
N THR A 44 -27.43 12.50 -6.89
CA THR A 44 -26.43 12.63 -5.82
C THR A 44 -25.03 12.51 -6.41
N PHE A 45 -24.51 13.63 -6.91
CA PHE A 45 -23.11 13.72 -7.33
C PHE A 45 -22.21 13.74 -6.08
N ASN A 46 -21.66 12.59 -5.69
CA ASN A 46 -20.54 12.54 -4.76
C ASN A 46 -19.28 13.02 -5.50
N TRP A 47 -18.96 14.31 -5.38
CA TRP A 47 -17.83 14.97 -6.05
C TRP A 47 -16.47 14.73 -5.35
N VAL A 48 -16.47 14.01 -4.23
CA VAL A 48 -15.25 13.67 -3.50
C VAL A 48 -14.70 12.35 -4.03
N ARG A 49 -13.55 12.41 -4.68
CA ARG A 49 -12.75 11.23 -5.06
C ARG A 49 -11.50 11.17 -4.20
N LEU A 50 -11.27 10.04 -3.54
CA LEU A 50 -10.03 9.81 -2.80
C LEU A 50 -8.92 9.37 -3.76
N ALA A 51 -7.67 9.74 -3.43
CA ALA A 51 -6.51 9.25 -4.17
C ALA A 51 -6.41 7.72 -4.02
N GLN A 52 -6.33 7.02 -5.16
CA GLN A 52 -6.06 5.59 -5.17
C GLN A 52 -4.59 5.35 -4.79
N ARG A 53 -4.37 4.45 -3.82
CA ARG A 53 -3.03 4.06 -3.37
C ARG A 53 -2.59 2.81 -4.14
N VAL A 54 -1.37 2.84 -4.68
CA VAL A 54 -0.75 1.67 -5.32
C VAL A 54 -0.24 0.73 -4.24
N PRO A 55 -0.69 -0.54 -4.18
CA PRO A 55 -0.12 -1.51 -3.25
C PRO A 55 1.37 -1.78 -3.55
N VAL A 56 2.20 -1.69 -2.51
CA VAL A 56 3.63 -2.04 -2.55
C VAL A 56 3.87 -3.15 -1.52
N ARG A 57 4.59 -4.21 -1.94
CA ARG A 57 5.07 -5.26 -1.02
C ARG A 57 6.55 -5.05 -0.73
N ILE A 58 6.88 -5.10 0.55
CA ILE A 58 8.24 -5.01 1.08
C ILE A 58 8.62 -6.37 1.65
N HIS A 59 9.76 -6.91 1.24
CA HIS A 59 10.36 -8.07 1.86
C HIS A 59 11.21 -7.62 3.05
N LEU A 60 11.10 -8.31 4.18
CA LEU A 60 11.93 -8.06 5.36
C LEU A 60 13.23 -8.86 5.23
N ASP A 61 14.38 -8.20 5.23
CA ASP A 61 15.66 -8.89 5.05
C ASP A 61 16.05 -9.70 6.28
N SER A 62 15.74 -9.16 7.47
CA SER A 62 15.98 -9.82 8.75
C SER A 62 15.04 -9.26 9.81
N VAL A 63 14.54 -10.13 10.69
CA VAL A 63 13.74 -9.75 11.86
C VAL A 63 14.47 -10.23 13.11
N PRO A 64 14.91 -9.33 14.01
CA PRO A 64 15.54 -9.73 15.27
C PRO A 64 14.58 -10.54 16.15
N GLU A 65 15.08 -11.52 16.91
CA GLU A 65 14.25 -12.34 17.82
C GLU A 65 13.51 -11.53 18.89
N SER A 66 14.04 -10.35 19.24
CA SER A 66 13.41 -9.44 20.18
C SER A 66 12.17 -8.73 19.62
N VAL A 67 11.92 -8.80 18.30
CA VAL A 67 10.83 -8.09 17.63
C VAL A 67 9.70 -9.05 17.32
N LEU A 68 8.57 -8.86 17.99
CA LEU A 68 7.34 -9.59 17.69
C LEU A 68 6.59 -8.91 16.54
N LEU A 69 6.42 -9.62 15.43
CA LEU A 69 5.57 -9.19 14.31
C LEU A 69 4.22 -9.92 14.34
N ALA A 70 3.15 -9.14 14.30
CA ALA A 70 1.78 -9.63 14.22
C ALA A 70 1.07 -9.04 12.99
N ALA A 71 0.17 -9.83 12.40
CA ALA A 71 -0.65 -9.36 11.29
C ALA A 71 -1.49 -8.15 11.73
N GLY A 72 -1.48 -7.09 10.91
CA GLY A 72 -2.19 -5.84 11.19
C GLY A 72 -1.35 -4.76 11.89
N MET A 73 -0.09 -5.03 12.23
CA MET A 73 0.81 -4.00 12.77
C MET A 73 1.06 -2.89 11.74
N THR A 74 1.06 -1.65 12.23
CA THR A 74 1.36 -0.46 11.42
C THR A 74 2.79 0.01 11.68
N CYS A 75 3.48 0.41 10.61
CA CYS A 75 4.81 0.99 10.67
C CYS A 75 4.95 2.10 9.62
N THR A 76 5.94 2.97 9.82
CA THR A 76 6.34 3.95 8.81
C THR A 76 7.37 3.32 7.89
N VAL A 77 7.17 3.40 6.57
CA VAL A 77 8.10 2.86 5.58
C VAL A 77 8.81 4.00 4.87
N ILE A 78 10.14 3.96 4.85
CA ILE A 78 10.99 4.91 4.12
C ILE A 78 11.72 4.13 3.04
N VAL A 79 11.34 4.36 1.78
CA VAL A 79 12.04 3.77 0.62
C VAL A 79 13.17 4.70 0.20
N ARG A 80 14.39 4.16 0.12
CA ARG A 80 15.55 4.88 -0.38
C ARG A 80 15.73 4.53 -1.86
N PRO A 81 15.68 5.49 -2.78
CA PRO A 81 16.03 5.25 -4.17
C PRO A 81 17.47 4.71 -4.24
N LEU A 82 17.69 3.71 -5.10
CA LEU A 82 19.05 3.43 -5.55
C LEU A 82 19.43 4.60 -6.47
N ASP A 83 20.24 5.53 -5.96
CA ASP A 83 20.83 6.57 -6.81
C ASP A 83 21.66 5.88 -7.89
N GLY A 84 21.37 6.21 -9.15
CA GLY A 84 22.10 5.71 -10.33
C GLY A 84 23.40 6.46 -10.55
#